data_AF-A0A3A6NN08-F1
#
_entry.id   AF-A0A3A6NN08-F1
#
_cell.length_a   1.000
_cell.length_b   1.000
_cell.length_c   1.000
_cell.angle_alpha   90.00
_cell.angle_beta   90.00
_cell.angle_gamma   90.00
#
_symmetry.space_group_name_H-M   'P 1'
#
loop_
_entity.id
_entity.type
_entity.pdbx_description
1 polymer ?
#
loop_
_entity_poly.entity_id
_entity_poly.type
_entity_poly.pdbx_seq_one_letter_code
_entity_poly.pdbx_strand_id
1 'polypeptide(L)'
;MDTPWKKQGLKDLERRQVFDLPPLKVEVTEHQAEIKHCPHCGSLNKAAFPEEVRLPVQYGTNIKAFVVYCSQQQLLPYERTRELIQDTFNHTISEGTLFNFNNAACQALCPEERLEVDDIDIIRTTMISVGSVEQVNSINEVVDSCLSGDTVLLINGFKEALVISTRGWESRGVEEPKTESVVRGPREGFSETLRTNTTLLRRKIKNPDLTLESMKIGRKTKTSVCIAYLKGVANPRLIEEVKRRLKRINTDAILESGYIEEFIEDAPFSIFPTIANSEKPDVVAAKILEGRAAILVDGTPFVLTVPMVFIENFQSAEDYYSRAYFASLVRVLRFVSFMISTLAPALYVALTTFHQELIPTPLLFTMAAAREGIPFPAVLEAGMMIIVFEILREAG
;
A
#
# COMPACT_ATOMS: atom_id res chain seq x y z
N MET A 1 -58.96 9.91 62.31
CA MET A 1 -57.55 10.07 61.92
C MET A 1 -57.54 10.58 60.49
N ASP A 2 -57.54 11.91 60.34
CA ASP A 2 -57.39 12.60 59.07
C ASP A 2 -55.96 12.42 58.55
N THR A 3 -55.81 11.96 57.31
CA THR A 3 -54.51 11.96 56.64
C THR A 3 -54.28 13.30 55.93
N PRO A 4 -53.04 13.86 55.95
CA PRO A 4 -52.79 15.30 55.85
C PRO A 4 -52.67 15.82 54.41
N TRP A 5 -53.07 15.05 53.41
CA TRP A 5 -52.73 15.32 52.01
C TRP A 5 -53.63 16.35 51.32
N LYS A 6 -54.61 16.92 52.02
CA LYS A 6 -55.69 17.70 51.38
C LYS A 6 -55.39 19.17 51.06
N LYS A 7 -54.17 19.68 51.29
CA LYS A 7 -53.81 21.07 50.93
C LYS A 7 -52.32 21.25 50.63
N GLN A 8 -51.82 20.68 49.53
CA GLN A 8 -50.65 21.21 48.85
C GLN A 8 -50.99 21.36 47.36
N GLY A 9 -51.07 22.60 46.89
CA GLY A 9 -51.22 22.86 45.47
C GLY A 9 -50.06 22.20 44.72
N LEU A 10 -50.37 21.52 43.62
CA LEU A 10 -49.40 20.96 42.67
C LEU A 10 -48.40 22.05 42.25
N LYS A 11 -47.29 22.16 42.99
CA LYS A 11 -46.12 22.96 42.65
C LYS A 11 -44.97 21.97 42.60
N ASP A 12 -44.80 21.39 41.42
CA ASP A 12 -43.53 20.95 40.84
C ASP A 12 -43.87 20.31 39.48
N LEU A 13 -44.10 21.16 38.48
CA LEU A 13 -44.28 20.76 37.09
C LEU A 13 -42.90 20.52 36.49
N GLU A 14 -42.48 19.25 36.37
CA GLU A 14 -41.30 18.89 35.60
C GLU A 14 -41.63 19.02 34.10
N ARG A 15 -40.98 19.97 33.42
CA ARG A 15 -41.16 20.20 31.97
C ARG A 15 -40.00 19.57 31.23
N ARG A 16 -40.31 18.69 30.27
CA ARG A 16 -39.36 18.17 29.29
C ARG A 16 -39.83 18.56 27.90
N GLN A 17 -38.90 19.04 27.08
CA GLN A 17 -39.17 19.45 25.70
C GLN A 17 -38.43 18.49 24.76
N VAL A 18 -39.10 18.08 23.70
CA VAL A 18 -38.48 17.38 22.57
C VAL A 18 -38.64 18.31 21.38
N PHE A 19 -37.51 18.76 20.84
CA PHE A 19 -37.47 19.51 19.59
C PHE A 19 -37.22 18.51 18.47
N ASP A 20 -38.09 18.48 17.48
CA ASP A 20 -37.98 17.57 16.35
C ASP A 20 -38.18 18.36 15.04
N LEU A 21 -37.68 17.81 13.94
CA LEU A 21 -37.84 18.38 12.62
C LEU A 21 -39.16 17.89 12.00
N PRO A 22 -39.93 18.76 11.33
CA PRO A 22 -41.08 18.29 10.57
C PRO A 22 -40.63 17.38 9.41
N PRO A 23 -41.49 16.48 8.92
CA PRO A 23 -41.19 15.71 7.73
C PRO A 23 -41.00 16.65 6.52
N LEU A 24 -39.78 16.73 6.00
CA LEU A 24 -39.44 17.56 4.85
C LEU A 24 -39.88 16.85 3.56
N LYS A 25 -40.71 17.50 2.75
CA LYS A 25 -41.20 16.97 1.47
C LYS A 25 -41.03 18.01 0.37
N VAL A 26 -40.74 17.54 -0.85
CA VAL A 26 -40.76 18.40 -2.03
C VAL A 26 -42.21 18.69 -2.41
N GLU A 27 -42.53 19.98 -2.58
CA GLU A 27 -43.78 20.41 -3.19
C GLU A 27 -43.67 20.33 -4.72
N VAL A 28 -44.60 19.62 -5.36
CA VAL A 28 -44.60 19.40 -6.81
C VAL A 28 -45.87 19.99 -7.41
N THR A 29 -45.70 20.95 -8.32
CA THR A 29 -46.79 21.50 -9.13
C THR A 29 -46.71 20.92 -10.54
N GLU A 30 -47.70 20.12 -10.92
CA GLU A 30 -47.80 19.57 -12.26
C GLU A 30 -48.61 20.51 -13.16
N HIS A 31 -48.00 21.00 -14.24
CA HIS A 31 -48.71 21.75 -15.27
C HIS A 31 -49.11 20.81 -16.41
N GLN A 32 -50.38 20.86 -16.82
CA GLN A 32 -50.90 20.05 -17.92
C GLN A 32 -51.39 20.96 -19.05
N ALA A 33 -50.97 20.66 -20.28
CA ALA A 33 -51.40 21.36 -21.48
C ALA A 33 -52.22 20.42 -22.36
N GLU A 34 -53.50 20.75 -22.57
CA GLU A 34 -54.37 19.97 -23.44
C GLU A 34 -54.02 20.21 -24.92
N ILE A 35 -54.11 19.14 -25.70
CA ILE A 35 -53.98 19.17 -27.15
C ILE A 35 -55.34 18.81 -27.74
N LYS A 36 -55.95 19.75 -28.48
CA LYS A 36 -57.26 19.56 -29.11
C LYS A 36 -57.14 19.61 -30.63
N HIS A 37 -57.89 18.73 -31.28
CA HIS A 37 -58.03 18.73 -32.73
C HIS A 37 -59.21 19.62 -33.13
N CYS A 38 -59.00 20.49 -34.11
CA CYS A 38 -60.11 21.21 -34.71
C CYS A 38 -60.99 20.23 -35.50
N PRO A 39 -62.28 20.08 -35.18
CA PRO A 39 -63.16 19.11 -35.85
C PRO A 39 -63.46 19.49 -37.32
N HIS A 40 -63.13 20.71 -37.74
CA HIS A 40 -63.42 21.20 -39.10
C HIS A 40 -62.20 21.14 -40.05
N CYS A 41 -61.01 21.50 -39.59
CA CYS A 41 -59.82 21.55 -40.44
C CYS A 41 -58.73 20.55 -40.05
N GLY A 42 -58.91 19.79 -38.97
CA GLY A 42 -57.96 18.79 -38.48
C GLY A 42 -56.70 19.36 -37.82
N SER A 43 -56.56 20.69 -37.74
CA SER A 43 -55.38 21.32 -37.14
C SER A 43 -55.29 21.04 -35.63
N LEU A 44 -54.07 20.73 -35.17
CA LEU A 44 -53.72 20.53 -33.77
C LEU A 44 -53.50 21.87 -33.08
N ASN A 45 -54.28 22.16 -32.03
CA ASN A 45 -54.05 23.29 -31.14
C ASN A 45 -53.61 22.77 -29.77
N LYS A 46 -52.41 23.18 -29.34
CA LYS A 46 -51.85 22.85 -28.03
C LYS A 46 -51.91 24.09 -27.13
N ALA A 47 -52.43 23.94 -25.92
CA ALA A 47 -52.37 24.99 -24.91
C ALA A 47 -50.92 25.34 -24.58
N ALA A 48 -50.63 26.62 -24.37
CA ALA A 48 -49.32 27.07 -23.93
C ALA A 48 -49.15 26.81 -22.42
N PHE A 49 -47.94 26.45 -22.01
CA PHE A 49 -47.55 26.43 -20.60
C PHE A 49 -47.29 27.86 -20.10
N PRO A 50 -47.38 28.13 -18.79
CA PRO A 50 -46.89 29.38 -18.21
C PRO A 50 -45.43 29.64 -18.59
N GLU A 51 -45.02 30.90 -18.72
CA GLU A 51 -43.67 31.29 -19.18
C GLU A 51 -42.52 30.74 -18.31
N GLU A 52 -42.84 30.43 -17.05
CA GLU A 52 -41.94 29.88 -16.05
C GLU A 52 -41.65 28.39 -16.28
N VAL A 53 -42.52 27.65 -16.99
CA VAL A 53 -42.45 26.21 -17.21
C VAL A 53 -41.87 25.92 -18.59
N ARG A 54 -40.54 25.87 -18.67
CA ARG A 54 -39.80 25.76 -19.94
C ARG A 54 -39.27 24.37 -20.22
N LEU A 55 -39.10 23.55 -19.19
CA LEU A 55 -38.53 22.20 -19.28
C LEU A 55 -39.51 21.16 -18.72
N PRO A 56 -39.46 19.90 -19.20
CA PRO A 56 -40.29 18.82 -18.67
C PRO A 56 -40.13 18.60 -17.16
N VAL A 57 -38.92 18.83 -16.63
CA VAL A 57 -38.62 18.82 -15.20
C VAL A 57 -37.77 20.03 -14.88
N GLN A 58 -38.19 20.80 -13.89
CA GLN A 58 -37.47 21.97 -13.39
C GLN A 58 -37.67 22.10 -11.89
N TYR A 59 -36.65 22.64 -11.22
CA TYR A 59 -36.64 22.78 -9.76
C TYR A 59 -36.81 24.24 -9.37
N GLY A 60 -37.56 24.47 -8.29
CA GLY A 60 -37.82 25.80 -7.74
C GLY A 60 -36.58 26.41 -7.05
N THR A 61 -36.70 27.69 -6.72
CA THR A 61 -35.61 28.49 -6.14
C THR A 61 -35.08 27.94 -4.82
N ASN A 62 -35.95 27.39 -3.96
CA ASN A 62 -35.54 26.85 -2.66
C ASN A 62 -34.61 25.62 -2.80
N ILE A 63 -34.93 24.69 -3.71
CA ILE A 63 -34.08 23.53 -3.97
C ILE A 63 -32.75 23.97 -4.58
N LYS A 64 -32.79 24.91 -5.53
CA LYS A 64 -31.58 25.48 -6.14
C LYS A 64 -30.67 26.12 -5.09
N ALA A 65 -31.22 26.97 -4.22
CA ALA A 65 -30.48 27.63 -3.16
C ALA A 65 -29.89 26.64 -2.16
N PHE A 66 -30.66 25.62 -1.75
CA PHE A 66 -30.20 24.57 -0.85
C PHE A 66 -29.03 23.78 -1.44
N VAL A 67 -29.11 23.39 -2.71
CA VAL A 67 -28.03 22.71 -3.44
C VAL A 67 -26.76 23.56 -3.49
N VAL A 68 -26.89 24.85 -3.85
CA VAL A 68 -25.75 25.76 -3.93
C VAL A 68 -25.14 25.98 -2.56
N TYR A 69 -25.95 26.12 -1.50
CA TYR A 69 -25.47 26.19 -0.12
C TYR A 69 -24.70 24.94 0.30
N CYS A 70 -25.25 23.75 0.06
CA CYS A 70 -24.58 22.49 0.40
C CYS A 70 -23.24 22.32 -0.32
N SER A 71 -23.20 22.65 -1.61
CA SER A 71 -21.98 22.45 -2.42
C SER A 71 -20.95 23.56 -2.23
N GLN A 72 -21.35 24.83 -2.14
CA GLN A 72 -20.41 25.96 -2.07
C GLN A 72 -20.07 26.35 -0.63
N GLN A 73 -21.05 26.34 0.28
CA GLN A 73 -20.82 26.78 1.66
C GLN A 73 -20.46 25.62 2.61
N GLN A 74 -21.07 24.46 2.42
CA GLN A 74 -20.75 23.25 3.21
C GLN A 74 -19.71 22.35 2.53
N LEU A 75 -19.23 22.73 1.33
CA LEU A 75 -18.19 22.03 0.57
C LEU A 75 -18.47 20.53 0.37
N LEU A 76 -19.75 20.16 0.27
CA LEU A 76 -20.14 18.78 0.04
C LEU A 76 -19.92 18.40 -1.43
N PRO A 77 -19.23 17.27 -1.73
CA PRO A 77 -19.14 16.74 -3.09
C PRO A 77 -20.53 16.55 -3.71
N TYR A 78 -20.63 16.57 -5.05
CA TYR A 78 -21.91 16.44 -5.74
C TYR A 78 -22.62 15.12 -5.46
N GLU A 79 -21.87 14.02 -5.41
CA GLU A 79 -22.40 12.71 -5.05
C GLU A 79 -23.03 12.75 -3.64
N ARG A 80 -22.31 13.34 -2.68
CA ARG A 80 -22.79 13.45 -1.29
C ARG A 80 -23.98 14.40 -1.14
N THR A 81 -24.00 15.47 -1.92
CA THR A 81 -25.13 16.41 -1.98
C THR A 81 -26.38 15.72 -2.53
N ARG A 82 -26.21 14.87 -3.55
CA ARG A 82 -27.31 14.07 -4.11
C ARG A 82 -27.87 13.09 -3.08
N GLU A 83 -27.01 12.36 -2.37
CA GLU A 83 -27.40 11.46 -1.29
C GLU A 83 -28.17 12.22 -0.20
N LEU A 84 -27.66 13.36 0.24
CA LEU A 84 -28.32 14.19 1.25
C LEU A 84 -29.74 14.61 0.82
N ILE A 85 -29.93 14.97 -0.45
CA ILE A 85 -31.25 15.35 -0.96
C ILE A 85 -32.18 14.15 -1.01
N GLN A 86 -31.66 12.98 -1.41
CA GLN A 86 -32.43 11.75 -1.39
C GLN A 86 -32.86 11.37 0.03
N ASP A 87 -31.95 11.46 1.00
CA ASP A 87 -32.23 11.06 2.38
C ASP A 87 -33.16 12.05 3.09
N THR A 88 -33.02 13.35 2.79
CA THR A 88 -33.74 14.42 3.49
C THR A 88 -35.11 14.72 2.87
N PHE A 89 -35.20 14.71 1.53
CA PHE A 89 -36.40 15.11 0.79
C PHE A 89 -37.05 13.96 0.01
N ASN A 90 -36.48 12.75 0.08
CA ASN A 90 -36.92 11.57 -0.67
C ASN A 90 -37.04 11.82 -2.18
N HIS A 91 -36.12 12.58 -2.74
CA HIS A 91 -36.12 12.98 -4.15
C HIS A 91 -34.75 12.84 -4.79
N THR A 92 -34.70 12.37 -6.04
CA THR A 92 -33.44 12.21 -6.78
C THR A 92 -33.17 13.43 -7.66
N ILE A 93 -31.91 13.87 -7.66
CA ILE A 93 -31.41 14.93 -8.54
C ILE A 93 -30.14 14.43 -9.22
N SER A 94 -29.97 14.71 -10.51
CA SER A 94 -28.75 14.33 -11.23
C SER A 94 -27.58 15.27 -10.90
N GLU A 95 -26.34 14.78 -10.95
CA GLU A 95 -25.15 15.63 -10.75
C GLU A 95 -25.05 16.75 -11.79
N GLY A 96 -25.47 16.49 -13.03
CA GLY A 96 -25.55 17.52 -14.08
C GLY A 96 -26.51 18.67 -13.71
N THR A 97 -27.61 18.36 -13.03
CA THR A 97 -28.54 19.38 -12.51
C THR A 97 -27.89 20.20 -11.39
N LEU A 98 -27.16 19.57 -10.46
CA LEU A 98 -26.44 20.26 -9.39
C LEU A 98 -25.37 21.20 -9.96
N PHE A 99 -24.62 20.72 -10.96
CA PHE A 99 -23.63 21.53 -11.69
C PHE A 99 -24.29 22.75 -12.34
N ASN A 100 -25.42 22.57 -13.03
CA ASN A 100 -26.13 23.68 -13.67
C ASN A 100 -26.64 24.72 -12.67
N PHE A 101 -27.08 24.31 -11.47
CA PHE A 101 -27.47 25.26 -10.43
C PHE A 101 -26.30 26.08 -9.91
N ASN A 102 -25.15 25.44 -9.69
CA ASN A 102 -23.93 26.15 -9.31
C ASN A 102 -23.47 27.10 -10.40
N ASN A 103 -23.47 26.66 -11.67
CA ASN A 103 -23.08 27.52 -12.78
C ASN A 103 -24.01 28.73 -12.94
N ALA A 104 -25.33 28.53 -12.81
CA ALA A 104 -26.31 29.62 -12.84
C ALA A 104 -26.12 30.59 -11.65
N ALA A 105 -25.80 30.08 -10.46
CA ALA A 105 -25.49 30.90 -9.30
C ALA A 105 -24.19 31.69 -9.49
N CYS A 106 -23.14 31.06 -10.01
CA CYS A 106 -21.88 31.74 -10.36
C CYS A 106 -22.12 32.85 -11.38
N GLN A 107 -22.87 32.60 -12.45
CA GLN A 107 -23.21 33.62 -13.45
C GLN A 107 -24.00 34.79 -12.87
N ALA A 108 -24.87 34.54 -11.89
CA ALA A 108 -25.63 35.59 -11.22
C ALA A 108 -24.79 36.39 -10.19
N LEU A 109 -23.70 35.80 -9.67
CA LEU A 109 -22.85 36.40 -8.64
C LEU A 109 -21.58 37.06 -9.21
N CYS A 110 -21.10 36.65 -10.38
CA CYS A 110 -19.93 37.24 -11.01
C CYS A 110 -20.32 38.56 -11.72
N PRO A 111 -19.72 39.71 -11.36
CA PRO A 111 -19.55 40.80 -12.30
C PRO A 111 -18.71 40.26 -13.49
N GLU A 112 -18.83 40.85 -14.67
CA GLU A 112 -18.14 40.47 -15.92
C GLU A 112 -16.58 40.54 -15.88
N GLU A 113 -15.97 40.58 -14.69
CA GLU A 113 -14.53 40.41 -14.52
C GLU A 113 -14.17 38.95 -14.77
N ARG A 114 -13.82 38.66 -16.03
CA ARG A 114 -12.89 37.56 -16.33
C ARG A 114 -11.71 37.76 -15.39
N LEU A 115 -11.58 36.89 -14.39
CA LEU A 115 -10.36 36.79 -13.60
C LEU A 115 -9.21 36.57 -14.57
N GLU A 116 -8.49 37.64 -14.91
CA GLU A 116 -7.15 37.53 -15.47
C GLU A 116 -6.34 36.88 -14.35
N VAL A 117 -6.10 35.58 -14.54
CA VAL A 117 -5.34 34.78 -13.59
C VAL A 117 -3.88 35.14 -13.81
N ASP A 118 -3.50 36.32 -13.33
CA ASP A 118 -2.12 36.83 -13.34
C ASP A 118 -1.36 36.39 -12.10
N ASP A 119 -2.08 35.91 -11.08
CA ASP A 119 -1.52 35.48 -9.80
C ASP A 119 -1.92 34.03 -9.47
N ILE A 120 -0.91 33.21 -9.21
CA ILE A 120 -1.09 31.80 -8.86
C ILE A 120 -1.77 31.65 -7.48
N ASP A 121 -1.72 32.70 -6.64
CA ASP A 121 -2.39 32.75 -5.34
C ASP A 121 -3.92 32.78 -5.47
N ILE A 122 -4.46 33.32 -6.57
CA ILE A 122 -5.90 33.27 -6.87
C ILE A 122 -6.30 31.82 -7.13
N ILE A 123 -5.49 31.06 -7.88
CA ILE A 123 -5.75 29.65 -8.15
C ILE A 123 -5.72 28.84 -6.87
N ARG A 124 -4.72 29.09 -6.01
CA ARG A 124 -4.60 28.47 -4.68
C ARG A 124 -5.86 28.69 -3.83
N THR A 125 -6.36 29.92 -3.80
CA THR A 125 -7.42 30.34 -2.87
C THR A 125 -8.82 30.07 -3.41
N THR A 126 -9.02 30.12 -4.73
CA THR A 126 -10.34 30.08 -5.37
C THR A 126 -10.65 28.73 -6.02
N MET A 127 -9.66 27.99 -6.52
CA MET A 127 -9.92 26.76 -7.30
C MET A 127 -9.62 25.45 -6.55
N ILE A 128 -8.82 25.47 -5.48
CA ILE A 128 -8.38 24.26 -4.78
C ILE A 128 -9.00 24.22 -3.38
N SER A 129 -10.02 23.39 -3.20
CA SER A 129 -10.74 23.18 -1.93
C SER A 129 -10.06 22.14 -1.00
N VAL A 130 -8.76 21.90 -1.17
CA VAL A 130 -7.98 20.87 -0.45
C VAL A 130 -7.22 21.47 0.73
N GLY A 131 -7.11 20.74 1.84
CA GLY A 131 -6.74 21.26 3.16
C GLY A 131 -5.33 21.83 3.34
N SER A 132 -4.39 21.62 2.40
CA SER A 132 -3.09 22.32 2.42
C SER A 132 -2.51 22.39 1.00
N VAL A 133 -2.20 23.61 0.56
CA VAL A 133 -1.55 23.90 -0.71
C VAL A 133 -0.34 24.80 -0.44
N GLU A 134 0.85 24.33 -0.80
CA GLU A 134 2.10 25.07 -0.66
C GLU A 134 2.61 25.51 -2.03
N GLN A 135 3.24 26.67 -2.09
CA GLN A 135 3.84 27.21 -3.31
C GLN A 135 5.35 26.99 -3.24
N VAL A 136 5.91 26.41 -4.29
CA VAL A 136 7.33 26.06 -4.37
C VAL A 136 7.92 26.55 -5.68
N ASN A 137 9.13 27.07 -5.58
CA ASN A 137 9.80 27.80 -6.68
C ASN A 137 11.02 27.04 -7.20
N SER A 138 11.39 25.93 -6.55
CA SER A 138 12.53 25.10 -6.88
C SER A 138 12.09 23.76 -7.45
N ILE A 139 12.76 23.32 -8.51
CA ILE A 139 12.53 21.99 -9.09
C ILE A 139 12.86 20.87 -8.08
N ASN A 140 13.82 21.10 -7.18
CA ASN A 140 14.19 20.11 -6.17
C ASN A 140 13.07 19.93 -5.16
N GLU A 141 12.46 21.02 -4.71
CA GLU A 141 11.30 20.99 -3.80
C GLU A 141 10.11 20.30 -4.48
N VAL A 142 9.86 20.58 -5.76
CA VAL A 142 8.84 19.88 -6.56
C VAL A 142 9.09 18.38 -6.58
N VAL A 143 10.33 17.94 -6.82
CA VAL A 143 10.71 16.53 -6.84
C VAL A 143 10.54 15.89 -5.46
N ASP A 144 10.97 16.56 -4.39
CA ASP A 144 10.87 16.06 -3.02
C ASP A 144 9.40 15.92 -2.55
N SER A 145 8.54 16.87 -2.94
CA SER A 145 7.09 16.81 -2.72
C SER A 145 6.45 15.66 -3.51
N CYS A 146 6.81 15.48 -4.79
CA CYS A 146 6.37 14.34 -5.60
C CYS A 146 6.77 13.00 -4.95
N LEU A 147 8.02 12.89 -4.50
CA LEU A 147 8.55 11.69 -3.84
C LEU A 147 7.90 11.44 -2.47
N SER A 148 7.39 12.49 -1.81
CA SER A 148 6.66 12.39 -0.56
C SER A 148 5.18 12.02 -0.73
N GLY A 149 4.69 11.93 -1.98
CA GLY A 149 3.32 11.53 -2.31
C GLY A 149 2.35 12.71 -2.45
N ASP A 150 2.85 13.93 -2.60
CA ASP A 150 2.04 15.10 -2.89
C ASP A 150 1.80 15.23 -4.39
N THR A 151 0.69 15.87 -4.76
CA THR A 151 0.37 16.18 -6.16
C THR A 151 0.91 17.56 -6.49
N VAL A 152 1.69 17.69 -7.56
CA VAL A 152 2.21 18.99 -8.01
C VAL A 152 1.42 19.47 -9.23
N LEU A 153 0.91 20.70 -9.15
CA LEU A 153 0.25 21.40 -10.25
C LEU A 153 1.21 22.43 -10.84
N LEU A 154 1.58 22.22 -12.11
CA LEU A 154 2.38 23.14 -12.92
C LEU A 154 1.47 23.83 -13.93
N ILE A 155 1.48 25.16 -13.92
CA ILE A 155 0.59 25.98 -14.76
C ILE A 155 1.43 26.75 -15.76
N ASN A 156 1.09 26.59 -17.04
CA ASN A 156 1.81 27.27 -18.12
C ASN A 156 1.68 28.80 -17.95
N GLY A 157 2.82 29.49 -17.94
CA GLY A 157 2.89 30.94 -17.71
C GLY A 157 3.39 31.34 -16.32
N PHE A 158 3.35 30.42 -15.35
CA PHE A 158 3.83 30.67 -13.99
C PHE A 158 5.19 30.02 -13.74
N LYS A 159 6.03 30.69 -12.94
CA LYS A 159 7.35 30.18 -12.53
C LYS A 159 7.29 29.27 -11.29
N GLU A 160 6.13 29.23 -10.66
CA GLU A 160 5.91 28.65 -9.34
C GLU A 160 4.99 27.43 -9.49
N ALA A 161 5.20 26.43 -8.66
CA ALA A 161 4.42 25.20 -8.65
C ALA A 161 3.57 25.13 -7.39
N LEU A 162 2.35 24.62 -7.51
CA LEU A 162 1.48 24.39 -6.35
C LEU A 162 1.59 22.92 -5.94
N VAL A 163 2.06 22.67 -4.73
CA VAL A 163 2.06 21.36 -4.07
C VAL A 163 0.77 21.20 -3.32
N ILE A 164 -0.06 20.26 -3.76
CA ILE A 164 -1.34 19.91 -3.16
C ILE A 164 -1.14 18.65 -2.33
N SER A 165 -1.34 18.76 -1.02
CA SER A 165 -1.24 17.60 -0.13
C SER A 165 -2.44 16.67 -0.36
N THR A 166 -2.23 15.67 -1.20
CA THR A 166 -3.20 14.61 -1.52
C THR A 166 -2.81 13.29 -0.87
N ARG A 167 -2.08 13.34 0.26
CA ARG A 167 -1.56 12.16 0.95
C ARG A 167 -2.71 11.34 1.53
N GLY A 168 -3.24 10.42 0.71
CA GLY A 168 -4.16 9.37 1.12
C GLY A 168 -3.45 8.04 1.08
N TRP A 169 -2.90 7.58 2.20
CA TRP A 169 -2.35 6.23 2.26
C TRP A 169 -3.51 5.23 2.35
N GLU A 170 -3.55 4.25 1.44
CA GLU A 170 -4.41 3.09 1.66
C GLU A 170 -3.98 2.41 2.96
N SER A 171 -4.85 2.43 3.97
CA SER A 171 -4.66 1.75 5.24
C SER A 171 -4.98 0.25 5.16
N ARG A 172 -5.19 -0.31 3.96
CA ARG A 172 -5.53 -1.72 3.80
C ARG A 172 -4.28 -2.59 3.92
N GLY A 173 -4.17 -3.21 5.10
CA GLY A 173 -3.63 -4.56 5.29
C GLY A 173 -2.19 -4.77 4.85
N VAL A 174 -1.26 -3.91 5.26
CA VAL A 174 0.13 -4.37 5.32
C VAL A 174 0.23 -5.34 6.49
N GLU A 175 0.23 -6.64 6.19
CA GLU A 175 0.34 -7.69 7.19
C GLU A 175 1.77 -7.79 7.75
N GLU A 176 1.88 -8.37 8.95
CA GLU A 176 3.17 -8.69 9.53
C GLU A 176 3.79 -9.88 8.78
N PRO A 177 5.08 -9.82 8.39
CA PRO A 177 5.74 -10.90 7.69
C PRO A 177 5.66 -12.18 8.53
N LYS A 178 5.12 -13.25 7.94
CA LYS A 178 4.94 -14.54 8.63
C LYS A 178 6.26 -15.29 8.75
N THR A 179 7.15 -15.13 7.76
CA THR A 179 8.42 -15.85 7.69
C THR A 179 9.54 -15.08 8.40
N GLU A 180 9.45 -13.74 8.47
CA GLU A 180 10.45 -12.87 9.10
C GLU A 180 9.88 -12.07 10.27
N SER A 181 9.23 -12.74 11.23
CA SER A 181 8.73 -12.08 12.45
C SER A 181 9.89 -11.59 13.31
N VAL A 182 9.93 -10.29 13.62
CA VAL A 182 10.98 -9.68 14.45
C VAL A 182 10.40 -9.13 15.73
N VAL A 183 11.12 -9.30 16.85
CA VAL A 183 10.74 -8.70 18.13
C VAL A 183 10.95 -7.19 18.09
N ARG A 184 11.94 -6.73 17.31
CA ARG A 184 12.34 -5.32 17.21
C ARG A 184 12.56 -4.91 15.75
N GLY A 185 11.86 -3.88 15.31
CA GLY A 185 11.95 -3.31 13.96
C GLY A 185 10.57 -3.02 13.36
N PRO A 186 10.50 -2.50 12.13
CA PRO A 186 9.26 -2.38 11.38
C PRO A 186 8.63 -3.77 11.20
N ARG A 187 7.31 -3.85 11.44
CA ARG A 187 6.51 -5.05 11.23
C ARG A 187 5.81 -5.07 9.87
N GLU A 188 6.13 -4.12 9.01
CA GLU A 188 5.56 -4.10 7.65
C GLU A 188 6.21 -5.19 6.80
N GLY A 189 5.39 -6.03 6.18
CA GLY A 189 5.80 -6.96 5.13
C GLY A 189 5.40 -6.44 3.76
N PHE A 190 6.02 -6.96 2.72
CA PHE A 190 5.48 -6.88 1.36
C PHE A 190 4.17 -7.70 1.28
N SER A 191 3.31 -7.34 0.33
CA SER A 191 2.09 -8.07 0.01
C SER A 191 2.18 -8.71 -1.38
N GLU A 192 1.16 -9.43 -1.80
CA GLU A 192 1.11 -10.06 -3.12
C GLU A 192 0.92 -9.04 -4.25
N THR A 193 0.61 -7.78 -3.94
CA THR A 193 0.33 -6.76 -4.95
C THR A 193 1.58 -5.96 -5.29
N LEU A 194 2.04 -6.05 -6.55
CA LEU A 194 3.25 -5.36 -7.01
C LEU A 194 3.20 -3.84 -6.77
N ARG A 195 2.04 -3.21 -7.01
CA ARG A 195 1.89 -1.75 -6.85
C ARG A 195 2.07 -1.31 -5.39
N THR A 196 1.53 -2.08 -4.44
CA THR A 196 1.71 -1.86 -3.01
C THR A 196 3.18 -1.98 -2.63
N ASN A 197 3.86 -3.02 -3.11
CA ASN A 197 5.29 -3.24 -2.82
C ASN A 197 6.19 -2.12 -3.36
N THR A 198 5.94 -1.65 -4.60
CA THR A 198 6.68 -0.51 -5.15
C THR A 198 6.47 0.78 -4.34
N THR A 199 5.27 0.96 -3.78
CA THR A 199 4.96 2.09 -2.89
C THR A 199 5.71 1.97 -1.57
N LEU A 200 5.77 0.78 -0.96
CA LEU A 200 6.54 0.53 0.27
C LEU A 200 8.03 0.86 0.08
N LEU A 201 8.64 0.43 -1.04
CA LEU A 201 10.02 0.78 -1.36
C LEU A 201 10.22 2.30 -1.54
N ARG A 202 9.32 2.97 -2.27
CA ARG A 202 9.35 4.42 -2.46
C ARG A 202 9.21 5.20 -1.15
N ARG A 203 8.43 4.69 -0.19
CA ARG A 203 8.30 5.29 1.15
C ARG A 203 9.60 5.23 1.95
N LYS A 204 10.40 4.17 1.76
CA LYS A 204 11.71 4.01 2.43
C LYS A 204 12.83 4.79 1.74
N ILE A 205 12.87 4.76 0.41
CA ILE A 205 13.92 5.43 -0.38
C ILE A 205 13.30 6.63 -1.12
N LYS A 206 13.34 7.79 -0.47
CA LYS A 206 12.96 9.07 -1.06
C LYS A 206 14.12 9.67 -1.86
N ASN A 207 14.49 9.00 -2.94
CA ASN A 207 15.55 9.46 -3.84
C ASN A 207 15.05 9.46 -5.29
N PRO A 208 15.23 10.55 -6.06
CA PRO A 208 14.83 10.60 -7.48
C PRO A 208 15.55 9.56 -8.34
N ASP A 209 16.77 9.16 -7.98
CA ASP A 209 17.57 8.18 -8.71
C ASP A 209 17.10 6.73 -8.50
N LEU A 210 16.18 6.48 -7.55
CA LEU A 210 15.55 5.17 -7.42
C LEU A 210 14.77 4.88 -8.70
N THR A 211 15.21 3.89 -9.44
CA THR A 211 14.65 3.52 -10.74
C THR A 211 13.84 2.24 -10.58
N LEU A 212 12.60 2.26 -11.08
CA LEU A 212 11.68 1.12 -11.09
C LEU A 212 11.34 0.80 -12.54
N GLU A 213 11.78 -0.35 -13.04
CA GLU A 213 11.56 -0.79 -14.42
C GLU A 213 10.66 -2.02 -14.46
N SER A 214 9.43 -1.82 -14.95
CA SER A 214 8.46 -2.90 -15.10
C SER A 214 8.60 -3.61 -16.45
N MET A 215 8.45 -4.93 -16.43
CA MET A 215 8.36 -5.81 -17.60
C MET A 215 7.34 -6.91 -17.37
N LYS A 216 6.98 -7.64 -18.43
CA LYS A 216 6.05 -8.77 -18.36
C LYS A 216 6.77 -10.05 -18.77
N ILE A 217 6.63 -11.10 -17.98
CA ILE A 217 7.30 -12.39 -18.21
C ILE A 217 6.25 -13.52 -18.14
N GLY A 218 6.42 -14.56 -18.97
CA GLY A 218 5.50 -15.70 -19.07
C GLY A 218 4.56 -15.60 -20.28
N ARG A 219 4.44 -16.70 -21.05
CA ARG A 219 3.65 -16.74 -22.30
C ARG A 219 2.14 -16.65 -22.06
N LYS A 220 1.63 -17.33 -21.03
CA LYS A 220 0.20 -17.40 -20.69
C LYS A 220 -0.16 -16.39 -19.60
N THR A 221 0.58 -16.35 -18.50
CA THR A 221 0.25 -15.48 -17.35
C THR A 221 0.61 -14.02 -17.58
N LYS A 222 1.64 -13.73 -18.39
CA LYS A 222 2.16 -12.36 -18.61
C LYS A 222 2.36 -11.60 -17.29
N THR A 223 2.92 -12.28 -16.30
CA THR A 223 3.12 -11.80 -14.93
C THR A 223 3.97 -10.53 -14.94
N SER A 224 3.56 -9.52 -14.18
CA SER A 224 4.30 -8.26 -14.07
C SER A 224 5.48 -8.43 -13.13
N VAL A 225 6.66 -7.99 -13.57
CA VAL A 225 7.91 -8.05 -12.79
C VAL A 225 8.54 -6.66 -12.82
N CYS A 226 9.01 -6.17 -11.67
CA CYS A 226 9.63 -4.87 -11.54
C CYS A 226 11.06 -5.01 -11.03
N ILE A 227 12.01 -4.41 -11.74
CA ILE A 227 13.40 -4.30 -11.28
C ILE A 227 13.55 -2.94 -10.58
N ALA A 228 13.95 -2.97 -9.31
CA ALA A 228 14.20 -1.79 -8.50
C ALA A 228 15.70 -1.67 -8.19
N TYR A 229 16.29 -0.50 -8.48
CA TYR A 229 17.70 -0.24 -8.18
C TYR A 229 17.95 1.27 -8.04
N LEU A 230 19.05 1.64 -7.38
CA LEU A 230 19.46 3.03 -7.22
C LEU A 230 20.51 3.39 -8.27
N LYS A 231 20.17 4.32 -9.18
CA LYS A 231 21.09 4.79 -10.21
C LYS A 231 22.27 5.51 -9.57
N GLY A 232 23.48 5.25 -10.06
CA GLY A 232 24.72 5.81 -9.51
C GLY A 232 25.35 5.02 -8.35
N VAL A 233 24.57 4.19 -7.65
CA VAL A 233 25.09 3.28 -6.61
C VAL A 233 25.20 1.85 -7.12
N ALA A 234 24.16 1.38 -7.83
CA ALA A 234 24.19 0.04 -8.42
C ALA A 234 25.14 -0.03 -9.63
N ASN A 235 25.89 -1.14 -9.73
CA ASN A 235 26.77 -1.37 -10.88
C ASN A 235 25.95 -1.53 -12.17
N PRO A 236 26.14 -0.69 -13.21
CA PRO A 236 25.37 -0.78 -14.45
C PRO A 236 25.44 -2.15 -15.12
N ARG A 237 26.58 -2.82 -15.05
CA ARG A 237 26.77 -4.16 -15.65
C ARG A 237 25.90 -5.22 -14.96
N LEU A 238 25.71 -5.10 -13.64
CA LEU A 238 24.82 -5.98 -12.89
C LEU A 238 23.37 -5.80 -13.35
N ILE A 239 22.93 -4.55 -13.50
CA ILE A 239 21.57 -4.24 -13.94
C ILE A 239 21.31 -4.75 -15.37
N GLU A 240 22.28 -4.57 -16.27
CA GLU A 240 22.22 -5.13 -17.63
C GLU A 240 22.14 -6.65 -17.63
N GLU A 241 22.92 -7.32 -16.78
CA GLU A 241 22.90 -8.77 -16.65
C GLU A 241 21.55 -9.28 -16.16
N VAL A 242 21.01 -8.68 -15.10
CA VAL A 242 19.69 -9.01 -14.56
C VAL A 242 18.62 -8.86 -15.65
N LYS A 243 18.61 -7.73 -16.37
CA LYS A 243 17.69 -7.50 -17.50
C LYS A 243 17.85 -8.54 -18.60
N ARG A 244 19.10 -8.90 -18.94
CA ARG A 244 19.41 -9.90 -19.97
C ARG A 244 18.86 -11.26 -19.58
N ARG A 245 19.08 -11.70 -18.33
CA ARG A 245 18.59 -13.00 -17.83
C ARG A 245 17.07 -13.04 -17.77
N LEU A 246 16.43 -12.02 -17.20
CA LEU A 246 14.98 -11.92 -17.12
C LEU A 246 14.32 -11.98 -18.52
N LYS A 247 14.90 -11.31 -19.52
CA LYS A 247 14.40 -11.35 -20.91
C LYS A 247 14.57 -12.72 -21.58
N ARG A 248 15.52 -13.55 -21.13
CA ARG A 248 15.76 -14.89 -21.68
C ARG A 248 14.75 -15.92 -21.15
N ILE A 249 14.03 -15.61 -20.08
CA ILE A 249 13.06 -16.53 -19.48
C ILE A 249 11.93 -16.82 -20.47
N ASN A 250 11.82 -18.08 -20.88
CA ASN A 250 10.76 -18.57 -21.76
C ASN A 250 9.99 -19.69 -21.07
N THR A 251 9.02 -19.31 -20.23
CA THR A 251 8.12 -20.22 -19.52
C THR A 251 6.66 -19.88 -19.82
N ASP A 252 5.75 -20.83 -19.60
CA ASP A 252 4.32 -20.62 -19.79
C ASP A 252 3.71 -19.73 -18.70
N ALA A 253 4.14 -19.91 -17.45
CA ALA A 253 3.59 -19.25 -16.28
C ALA A 253 4.69 -18.94 -15.25
N ILE A 254 4.53 -17.82 -14.54
CA ILE A 254 5.26 -17.49 -13.31
C ILE A 254 4.22 -17.27 -12.24
N LEU A 255 4.20 -18.15 -11.24
CA LEU A 255 3.26 -18.13 -10.12
C LEU A 255 3.90 -17.62 -8.83
N GLU A 256 5.23 -17.70 -8.72
CA GLU A 256 5.98 -17.34 -7.52
C GLU A 256 7.36 -16.77 -7.89
N SER A 257 7.95 -15.97 -7.00
CA SER A 257 9.30 -15.39 -7.18
C SER A 257 10.39 -16.45 -7.28
N GLY A 258 10.25 -17.60 -6.60
CA GLY A 258 11.22 -18.71 -6.67
C GLY A 258 11.44 -19.26 -8.08
N TYR A 259 10.45 -19.13 -8.98
CA TYR A 259 10.60 -19.53 -10.38
C TYR A 259 11.60 -18.62 -11.09
N ILE A 260 11.52 -17.31 -10.80
CA ILE A 260 12.47 -16.34 -11.34
C ILE A 260 13.84 -16.58 -10.76
N GLU A 261 13.93 -16.81 -9.44
CA GLU A 261 15.16 -17.12 -8.73
C GLU A 261 15.98 -18.21 -9.44
N GLU A 262 15.37 -19.37 -9.72
CA GLU A 262 16.02 -20.48 -10.43
C GLU A 262 16.53 -20.09 -11.82
N PHE A 263 15.77 -19.28 -12.57
CA PHE A 263 16.17 -18.86 -13.92
C PHE A 263 17.30 -17.84 -13.97
N ILE A 264 17.42 -17.01 -12.91
CA ILE A 264 18.40 -15.92 -12.87
C ILE A 264 19.61 -16.25 -12.01
N GLU A 265 19.65 -17.39 -11.34
CA GLU A 265 20.74 -17.81 -10.46
C GLU A 265 22.08 -17.94 -11.21
N ASP A 266 23.18 -17.50 -10.58
CA ASP A 266 24.53 -17.58 -11.17
C ASP A 266 25.06 -19.00 -11.22
N ALA A 267 24.80 -19.76 -10.16
CA ALA A 267 25.34 -21.10 -9.98
C ALA A 267 24.22 -22.04 -9.52
N PRO A 268 23.40 -22.59 -10.43
CA PRO A 268 22.24 -23.41 -10.07
C PRO A 268 22.61 -24.75 -9.39
N PHE A 269 23.87 -25.16 -9.47
CA PHE A 269 24.40 -26.35 -8.77
C PHE A 269 25.15 -25.99 -7.48
N SER A 270 25.19 -24.70 -7.11
CA SER A 270 25.77 -24.27 -5.84
C SER A 270 24.85 -24.68 -4.70
N ILE A 271 25.45 -25.17 -3.61
CA ILE A 271 24.72 -25.44 -2.36
C ILE A 271 24.38 -24.11 -1.66
N PHE A 272 25.10 -23.03 -1.99
CA PHE A 272 24.88 -21.71 -1.42
C PHE A 272 24.12 -20.83 -2.40
N PRO A 273 23.02 -20.19 -1.95
CA PRO A 273 22.21 -19.34 -2.81
C PRO A 273 23.00 -18.10 -3.23
N THR A 274 22.80 -17.68 -4.48
CA THR A 274 23.39 -16.44 -5.02
C THR A 274 22.38 -15.28 -5.09
N ILE A 275 21.15 -15.56 -4.66
CA ILE A 275 20.02 -14.63 -4.63
C ILE A 275 19.42 -14.71 -3.22
N ALA A 276 19.09 -13.57 -2.63
CA ALA A 276 18.40 -13.53 -1.35
C ALA A 276 16.94 -13.15 -1.58
N ASN A 277 16.02 -13.77 -0.87
CA ASN A 277 14.61 -13.38 -0.80
C ASN A 277 14.31 -12.70 0.55
N SER A 278 13.42 -11.72 0.56
CA SER A 278 12.93 -11.12 1.80
C SER A 278 11.50 -10.64 1.67
N GLU A 279 10.74 -10.78 2.76
CA GLU A 279 9.39 -10.22 2.92
C GLU A 279 9.45 -8.78 3.46
N LYS A 280 10.62 -8.28 3.87
CA LYS A 280 10.76 -7.02 4.60
C LYS A 280 11.18 -5.85 3.69
N PRO A 281 10.35 -4.79 3.55
CA PRO A 281 10.68 -3.63 2.73
C PRO A 281 11.92 -2.85 3.20
N ASP A 282 12.16 -2.80 4.49
CA ASP A 282 13.33 -2.16 5.10
C ASP A 282 14.64 -2.87 4.75
N VAL A 283 14.66 -4.21 4.79
CA VAL A 283 15.83 -5.01 4.41
C VAL A 283 16.15 -4.79 2.94
N VAL A 284 15.16 -4.90 2.06
CA VAL A 284 15.34 -4.69 0.62
C VAL A 284 15.80 -3.26 0.33
N ALA A 285 15.23 -2.26 1.00
CA ALA A 285 15.68 -0.88 0.84
C ALA A 285 17.15 -0.70 1.24
N ALA A 286 17.58 -1.30 2.36
CA ALA A 286 18.99 -1.28 2.77
C ALA A 286 19.89 -1.94 1.71
N LYS A 287 19.49 -3.09 1.15
CA LYS A 287 20.22 -3.78 0.09
C LYS A 287 20.33 -2.95 -1.20
N ILE A 288 19.27 -2.24 -1.60
CA ILE A 288 19.32 -1.32 -2.75
C ILE A 288 20.31 -0.17 -2.48
N LEU A 289 20.32 0.39 -1.26
CA LEU A 289 21.26 1.43 -0.84
C LEU A 289 22.71 0.93 -0.77
N GLU A 290 22.93 -0.37 -0.53
CA GLU A 290 24.24 -1.04 -0.63
C GLU A 290 24.69 -1.27 -2.10
N GLY A 291 23.89 -0.88 -3.10
CA GLY A 291 24.22 -0.98 -4.52
C GLY A 291 23.73 -2.24 -5.23
N ARG A 292 22.74 -2.92 -4.65
CA ARG A 292 22.16 -4.15 -5.20
C ARG A 292 20.89 -3.85 -5.99
N ALA A 293 20.49 -4.81 -6.82
CA ALA A 293 19.20 -4.78 -7.50
C ALA A 293 18.18 -5.61 -6.72
N ALA A 294 16.93 -5.15 -6.71
CA ALA A 294 15.79 -5.89 -6.21
C ALA A 294 14.84 -6.23 -7.37
N ILE A 295 14.20 -7.39 -7.31
CA ILE A 295 13.28 -7.90 -8.31
C ILE A 295 11.98 -8.25 -7.59
N LEU A 296 10.93 -7.51 -7.92
CA LEU A 296 9.60 -7.68 -7.37
C LEU A 296 8.73 -8.41 -8.40
N VAL A 297 7.99 -9.40 -7.95
CA VAL A 297 7.09 -10.21 -8.79
C VAL A 297 5.67 -10.02 -8.30
N ASP A 298 4.74 -9.80 -9.23
CA ASP A 298 3.32 -9.69 -8.90
C ASP A 298 2.74 -11.06 -8.51
N GLY A 299 1.98 -11.10 -7.42
CA GLY A 299 1.38 -12.31 -6.86
C GLY A 299 2.14 -12.96 -5.69
N THR A 300 3.22 -12.37 -5.21
CA THR A 300 4.02 -12.93 -4.09
C THR A 300 4.52 -11.83 -3.14
N PRO A 301 4.57 -12.10 -1.81
CA PRO A 301 5.11 -11.18 -0.82
C PRO A 301 6.64 -11.21 -0.74
N PHE A 302 7.34 -12.02 -1.54
CA PHE A 302 8.80 -12.11 -1.50
C PHE A 302 9.45 -11.28 -2.60
N VAL A 303 10.41 -10.45 -2.22
CA VAL A 303 11.25 -9.69 -3.14
C VAL A 303 12.65 -10.29 -3.18
N LEU A 304 13.16 -10.52 -4.39
CA LEU A 304 14.50 -11.06 -4.60
C LEU A 304 15.52 -9.92 -4.63
N THR A 305 16.71 -10.12 -4.06
CA THR A 305 17.82 -9.17 -4.08
C THR A 305 19.09 -9.83 -4.63
N VAL A 306 19.77 -9.12 -5.51
CA VAL A 306 20.92 -9.64 -6.27
C VAL A 306 22.07 -8.62 -6.40
N PRO A 307 23.34 -9.06 -6.30
CA PRO A 307 23.76 -10.39 -5.86
C PRO A 307 23.63 -10.54 -4.34
N MET A 308 23.48 -11.78 -3.88
CA MET A 308 23.68 -12.15 -2.47
C MET A 308 25.12 -12.61 -2.27
N VAL A 309 25.76 -12.17 -1.18
CA VAL A 309 27.05 -12.71 -0.75
C VAL A 309 26.89 -13.62 0.47
N PHE A 310 27.71 -14.67 0.54
CA PHE A 310 27.59 -15.73 1.55
C PHE A 310 27.54 -15.22 3.01
N ILE A 311 28.30 -14.16 3.33
CA ILE A 311 28.36 -13.59 4.68
C ILE A 311 27.00 -13.06 5.18
N GLU A 312 26.05 -12.82 4.28
CA GLU A 312 24.72 -12.36 4.64
C GLU A 312 23.83 -13.42 5.24
N ASN A 313 24.11 -14.71 5.01
CA ASN A 313 23.42 -15.81 5.70
C ASN A 313 23.59 -15.72 7.23
N PHE A 314 24.62 -15.01 7.69
CA PHE A 314 24.89 -14.78 9.12
C PHE A 314 24.30 -13.46 9.64
N GLN A 315 23.57 -12.72 8.81
CA GLN A 315 22.93 -11.45 9.17
C GLN A 315 21.42 -11.65 9.30
N SER A 316 20.84 -11.08 10.35
CA SER A 316 19.39 -10.97 10.52
C SER A 316 18.97 -9.51 10.38
N ALA A 317 17.71 -9.27 9.96
CA ALA A 317 17.12 -7.94 9.94
C ALA A 317 17.24 -7.23 11.30
N GLU A 318 17.16 -7.97 12.42
CA GLU A 318 17.30 -7.42 13.78
C GLU A 318 18.70 -6.86 14.08
N ASP A 319 19.73 -7.35 13.37
CA ASP A 319 21.11 -6.90 13.57
C ASP A 319 21.28 -5.43 13.17
N TYR A 320 20.44 -4.92 12.27
CA TYR A 320 20.43 -3.51 11.85
C TYR A 320 19.74 -2.58 12.88
N TYR A 321 18.91 -3.14 13.77
CA TYR A 321 18.16 -2.39 14.78
C TYR A 321 18.76 -2.46 16.19
N SER A 322 19.82 -3.24 16.36
CA SER A 322 20.54 -3.40 17.62
C SER A 322 21.85 -2.60 17.62
N ARG A 323 22.47 -2.44 18.79
CA ARG A 323 23.75 -1.73 18.89
C ARG A 323 24.83 -2.52 18.15
N ALA A 324 25.67 -1.82 17.39
CA ALA A 324 26.70 -2.42 16.54
C ALA A 324 27.60 -3.43 17.27
N TYR A 325 27.98 -3.17 18.52
CA TYR A 325 28.77 -4.11 19.34
C TYR A 325 28.04 -5.43 19.62
N PHE A 326 26.75 -5.35 19.96
CA PHE A 326 25.93 -6.53 20.22
C PHE A 326 25.68 -7.32 18.92
N ALA A 327 25.27 -6.63 17.85
CA ALA A 327 25.08 -7.22 16.53
C ALA A 327 26.35 -7.95 16.04
N SER A 328 27.52 -7.33 16.23
CA SER A 328 28.80 -7.93 15.83
C SER A 328 29.13 -9.17 16.65
N LEU A 329 28.91 -9.15 17.97
CA LEU A 329 29.11 -10.32 18.83
C LEU A 329 28.21 -11.49 18.41
N VAL A 330 26.92 -11.21 18.15
CA VAL A 330 25.97 -12.21 17.69
C VAL A 330 26.38 -12.78 16.32
N ARG A 331 26.83 -11.94 15.38
CA ARG A 331 27.36 -12.41 14.08
C ARG A 331 28.57 -13.34 14.25
N VAL A 332 29.52 -12.99 15.12
CA VAL A 332 30.67 -13.86 15.44
C VAL A 332 30.20 -15.18 16.05
N LEU A 333 29.23 -15.13 16.96
CA LEU A 333 28.66 -16.34 17.56
C LEU A 333 28.00 -17.22 16.50
N ARG A 334 27.20 -16.66 15.56
CA ARG A 334 26.62 -17.44 14.45
C ARG A 334 27.70 -18.08 13.57
N PHE A 335 28.80 -17.37 13.30
CA PHE A 335 29.92 -17.91 12.53
C PHE A 335 30.63 -19.06 13.26
N VAL A 336 30.90 -18.91 14.55
CA VAL A 336 31.51 -19.95 15.38
C VAL A 336 30.57 -21.16 15.51
N SER A 337 29.28 -20.92 15.74
CA SER A 337 28.27 -21.98 15.80
C SER A 337 28.17 -22.77 14.50
N PHE A 338 28.23 -22.08 13.34
CA PHE A 338 28.27 -22.74 12.03
C PHE A 338 29.52 -23.61 11.88
N MET A 339 30.70 -23.09 12.22
CA MET A 339 31.94 -23.88 12.20
C MET A 339 31.86 -25.11 13.10
N ILE A 340 31.35 -24.98 14.33
CA ILE A 340 31.19 -26.10 15.26
C ILE A 340 30.16 -27.10 14.71
N SER A 341 29.00 -26.63 14.24
CA SER A 341 27.93 -27.51 13.74
C SER A 341 28.38 -28.33 12.53
N THR A 342 29.15 -27.74 11.62
CA THR A 342 29.68 -28.45 10.45
C THR A 342 30.90 -29.33 10.78
N LEU A 343 31.83 -28.85 11.61
CA LEU A 343 33.09 -29.56 11.88
C LEU A 343 32.98 -30.59 13.01
N ALA A 344 32.10 -30.41 14.00
CA ALA A 344 32.04 -31.29 15.18
C ALA A 344 31.68 -32.74 14.83
N PRO A 345 30.69 -33.03 13.95
CA PRO A 345 30.40 -34.41 13.55
C PRO A 345 31.59 -35.05 12.81
N ALA A 346 32.22 -34.29 11.90
CA ALA A 346 33.40 -34.77 11.17
C ALA A 346 34.59 -35.03 12.10
N LEU A 347 34.83 -34.14 13.05
CA LEU A 347 35.89 -34.27 14.06
C LEU A 347 35.64 -35.45 15.00
N TYR A 348 34.39 -35.64 15.42
CA TYR A 348 33.98 -36.80 16.24
C TYR A 348 34.32 -38.12 15.54
N VAL A 349 33.92 -38.26 14.28
CA VAL A 349 34.21 -39.46 13.47
C VAL A 349 35.73 -39.63 13.28
N ALA A 350 36.46 -38.54 13.02
CA ALA A 350 37.91 -38.58 12.82
C ALA A 350 38.69 -39.03 14.07
N LEU A 351 38.34 -38.50 15.25
CA LEU A 351 38.99 -38.85 16.52
C LEU A 351 38.66 -40.28 16.95
N THR A 352 37.41 -40.70 16.81
CA THR A 352 36.96 -42.04 17.24
C THR A 352 37.43 -43.15 16.30
N THR A 353 37.66 -42.85 15.01
CA THR A 353 38.01 -43.88 14.01
C THR A 353 39.51 -43.89 13.68
N PHE A 354 40.16 -42.73 13.59
CA PHE A 354 41.54 -42.64 13.07
C PHE A 354 42.57 -42.17 14.10
N HIS A 355 42.18 -41.38 15.11
CA HIS A 355 43.11 -40.78 16.08
C HIS A 355 42.69 -41.03 17.54
N GLN A 356 42.46 -42.29 17.87
CA GLN A 356 42.03 -42.71 19.21
C GLN A 356 43.08 -42.38 20.29
N GLU A 357 44.35 -42.30 19.91
CA GLU A 357 45.48 -41.96 20.80
C GLU A 357 45.41 -40.54 21.38
N LEU A 358 44.66 -39.64 20.75
CA LEU A 358 44.45 -38.27 21.24
C LEU A 358 43.40 -38.21 22.37
N ILE A 359 42.65 -39.29 22.59
CA ILE A 359 41.62 -39.37 23.62
C ILE A 359 42.25 -39.93 24.90
N PRO A 360 42.13 -39.24 26.05
CA PRO A 360 42.61 -39.77 27.32
C PRO A 360 42.06 -41.18 27.59
N THR A 361 42.93 -42.11 27.98
CA THR A 361 42.59 -43.53 28.15
C THR A 361 41.36 -43.79 29.04
N PRO A 362 41.09 -43.04 30.14
CA PRO A 362 39.87 -43.25 30.92
C PRO A 362 38.58 -42.97 30.11
N LEU A 363 38.59 -41.93 29.26
CA LEU A 363 37.44 -41.58 28.43
C LEU A 363 37.23 -42.61 27.32
N LEU A 364 38.32 -43.13 26.74
CA LEU A 364 38.25 -44.15 25.70
C LEU A 364 37.60 -45.43 26.21
N PHE A 365 37.95 -45.90 27.41
CA PHE A 365 37.30 -47.07 28.02
C PHE A 365 35.81 -46.82 28.28
N THR A 366 35.43 -45.63 28.76
CA THR A 366 34.00 -45.30 28.94
C THR A 366 33.23 -45.25 27.63
N MET A 367 33.85 -44.75 26.55
CA MET A 367 33.24 -44.71 25.21
C MET A 367 33.13 -46.10 24.60
N ALA A 368 34.14 -46.94 24.77
CA ALA A 368 34.12 -48.33 24.28
C ALA A 368 33.04 -49.16 24.98
N ALA A 369 32.88 -49.02 26.30
CA ALA A 369 31.81 -49.65 27.06
C ALA A 369 30.42 -49.12 26.65
N ALA A 370 30.27 -47.82 26.40
CA ALA A 370 29.01 -47.24 25.95
C ALA A 370 28.62 -47.65 24.52
N ARG A 371 29.60 -48.03 23.69
CA ARG A 371 29.40 -48.53 22.32
C ARG A 371 29.24 -50.06 22.26
N GLU A 372 29.32 -50.76 23.39
CA GLU A 372 29.18 -52.20 23.46
C GLU A 372 27.74 -52.60 23.07
N GLY A 373 27.59 -53.28 21.92
CA GLY A 373 26.30 -53.67 21.36
C GLY A 373 25.79 -52.82 20.19
N ILE A 374 26.50 -51.77 19.77
CA ILE A 374 26.16 -50.99 18.58
C ILE A 374 26.82 -51.64 17.35
N PRO A 375 26.05 -52.17 16.37
CA PRO A 375 26.60 -52.93 15.25
C PRO A 375 27.19 -52.07 14.13
N PHE A 376 27.04 -50.74 14.20
CA PHE A 376 27.39 -49.84 13.10
C PHE A 376 28.71 -49.08 13.35
N PRO A 377 29.53 -48.86 12.30
CA PRO A 377 30.69 -47.99 12.38
C PRO A 377 30.30 -46.55 12.73
N ALA A 378 31.19 -45.82 13.40
CA ALA A 378 30.95 -44.43 13.85
C ALA A 378 30.51 -43.48 12.71
N VAL A 379 31.03 -43.68 11.50
CA VAL A 379 30.64 -42.92 10.29
C VAL A 379 29.15 -43.10 9.97
N LEU A 380 28.69 -44.35 9.95
CA LEU A 380 27.31 -44.68 9.59
C LEU A 380 26.34 -44.24 10.68
N GLU A 381 26.71 -44.43 11.95
CA GLU A 381 25.96 -43.95 13.11
C GLU A 381 25.78 -42.43 13.07
N ALA A 382 26.86 -41.66 12.90
CA ALA A 382 26.79 -40.20 12.81
C ALA A 382 25.97 -39.73 11.60
N GLY A 383 26.12 -40.38 10.44
CA GLY A 383 25.32 -40.08 9.25
C GLY A 383 23.83 -40.33 9.47
N MET A 384 23.46 -41.46 10.09
CA MET A 384 22.07 -41.75 10.45
C MET A 384 21.53 -40.75 11.46
N MET A 385 22.32 -40.35 12.46
CA MET A 385 21.91 -39.36 13.45
C MET A 385 21.61 -37.99 12.81
N ILE A 386 22.43 -37.56 11.83
CA ILE A 386 22.19 -36.32 11.09
C ILE A 386 20.89 -36.42 10.27
N ILE A 387 20.66 -37.53 9.57
CA ILE A 387 19.43 -37.75 8.80
C ILE A 387 18.20 -37.73 9.71
N VAL A 388 18.25 -38.46 10.83
CA VAL A 388 17.15 -38.51 11.80
C VAL A 388 16.89 -37.12 12.39
N PHE A 389 17.93 -36.36 12.70
CA PHE A 389 17.79 -34.99 13.20
C PHE A 389 17.10 -34.08 12.18
N GLU A 390 17.50 -34.12 10.90
CA GLU A 390 16.87 -33.34 9.84
C GLU A 390 15.40 -33.75 9.62
N ILE A 391 15.10 -35.06 9.67
CA ILE A 391 13.70 -35.54 9.58
C ILE A 391 12.86 -35.01 10.74
N LEU A 392 13.39 -35.07 11.97
CA LEU A 392 12.68 -34.56 13.14
C LEU A 392 12.47 -33.04 13.08
N ARG A 393 13.44 -32.31 12.53
CA ARG A 393 13.37 -30.85 12.36
C ARG A 393 12.41 -30.41 11.25
N GLU A 394 12.24 -31.22 10.22
CA GLU A 394 11.30 -30.92 9.12
C GLU A 394 9.86 -31.33 9.47
N ALA A 395 9.71 -32.41 10.26
CA ALA A 395 8.41 -32.94 10.64
C ALA A 395 7.71 -32.20 11.79
N GLY A 396 8.43 -31.36 12.53
CA GLY A 396 7.91 -30.57 13.66
C GLY A 396 8.48 -29.17 13.65
#